data_AF-A0A438N8W8-F1
#
_entry.id   AF-A0A438N8W8-F1
#
_cell.length_a   1.000
_cell.length_b   1.000
_cell.length_c   1.000
_cell.angle_alpha   90.00
_cell.angle_beta   90.00
_cell.angle_gamma   90.00
#
_symmetry.space_group_name_H-M   'P 1'
#
loop_
_entity.id
_entity.type
_entity.pdbx_description
1 polymer ?
#
loop_
_entity_poly.entity_id
_entity_poly.type
_entity_poly.pdbx_seq_one_letter_code
_entity_poly.pdbx_strand_id
1 'polypeptide(L)'
;MPGRTLPTIPLSEVETHNTKSSCYVTIGERVFDVTDFLEDHPGGPEFILEYAGKDIKEILQDQTSHAHSEAAYEILEDSLVGFVATAPVLKTAVDSTHPDQVVPLPATANGNAELQDHGVQTKDLPARPLYESTGMSSAEDLSKETDLDSDWKTHKFLDLNRPLFPQILFSNFSKEFYLEQVHRPRHYKGGASAPLFGNFMEPLSKTAWYVIPIMWLPPVMYGSVIGFMHLSSTTEAAGYWLLGLFLWTLVEYILHRFLFHVDKLMPDHPVALTLHFLLHGIHHYLPMDRYRLVMPPSLFLILATPFYKLAHTVFWYDWYVAVTVFSGGIFGYICYDCTHYWLHHRQLPAYVRDLKKYHLAHHYQNFELGFGVTSKFWDYVWGTQLEYTKPVKASQ
;
A
#
# COMPACT_ATOMS: atom_id res chain seq x y z
N MET A 1 -9.70 11.66 6.03
CA MET A 1 -10.08 13.02 5.59
C MET A 1 -10.69 12.89 4.20
N PRO A 2 -11.67 13.73 3.81
CA PRO A 2 -12.09 13.81 2.41
C PRO A 2 -10.83 14.08 1.57
N GLY A 3 -10.67 13.34 0.46
CA GLY A 3 -9.51 13.45 -0.41
C GLY A 3 -9.33 14.91 -0.80
N ARG A 4 -8.22 15.51 -0.38
CA ARG A 4 -7.82 16.83 -0.86
C ARG A 4 -7.43 16.65 -2.32
N THR A 5 -8.38 16.87 -3.22
CA THR A 5 -8.09 17.31 -4.58
C THR A 5 -7.25 18.56 -4.44
N LEU A 6 -5.95 18.46 -4.72
CA LEU A 6 -5.07 19.62 -4.66
C LEU A 6 -5.59 20.67 -5.66
N PRO A 7 -5.70 21.94 -5.24
CA PRO A 7 -6.24 22.99 -6.08
C PRO A 7 -5.38 23.20 -7.33
N THR A 8 -6.02 23.68 -8.38
CA THR A 8 -5.31 24.16 -9.55
C THR A 8 -5.12 25.67 -9.41
N ILE A 9 -3.85 26.08 -9.48
CA ILE A 9 -3.41 27.43 -9.18
C ILE A 9 -2.98 28.06 -10.52
N PRO A 10 -3.57 29.20 -10.92
CA PRO A 10 -3.11 29.94 -12.10
C PRO A 10 -1.62 30.28 -11.98
N LEU A 11 -0.87 30.23 -13.08
CA LEU A 11 0.55 30.60 -13.05
C LEU A 11 0.75 32.02 -12.50
N SER A 12 -0.15 32.94 -12.86
CA SER A 12 -0.15 34.32 -12.35
C SER A 12 -0.34 34.42 -10.84
N GLU A 13 -1.02 33.46 -10.22
CA GLU A 13 -1.19 33.40 -8.76
C GLU A 13 0.08 32.86 -8.11
N VAL A 14 0.69 31.81 -8.67
CA VAL A 14 2.00 31.29 -8.21
C VAL A 14 3.08 32.38 -8.22
N GLU A 15 3.13 33.21 -9.27
CA GLU A 15 4.07 34.32 -9.39
C GLU A 15 3.92 35.40 -8.29
N THR A 16 2.75 35.49 -7.65
CA THR A 16 2.52 36.42 -6.52
C THR A 16 3.08 35.91 -5.20
N HIS A 17 3.36 34.61 -5.09
CA HIS A 17 3.96 33.97 -3.91
C HIS A 17 5.50 34.02 -4.01
N ASN A 18 6.04 35.24 -4.03
CA ASN A 18 7.48 35.50 -4.25
C ASN A 18 8.21 36.13 -3.05
N THR A 19 7.69 35.94 -1.83
CA THR A 19 8.20 36.60 -0.61
C THR A 19 8.59 35.60 0.47
N LYS A 20 9.35 36.03 1.49
CA LYS A 20 9.72 35.18 2.63
C LYS A 20 8.53 34.61 3.41
N SER A 21 7.42 35.33 3.46
CA SER A 21 6.20 34.89 4.14
C SER A 21 5.30 34.02 3.27
N SER A 22 5.61 33.90 1.97
CA SER A 22 4.84 33.12 1.02
C SER A 22 5.67 32.90 -0.25
N CYS A 23 6.28 31.71 -0.34
CA CYS A 23 7.28 31.36 -1.35
C CYS A 23 6.88 30.06 -2.06
N TYR A 24 6.36 30.19 -3.28
CA TYR A 24 5.96 29.03 -4.09
C TYR A 24 6.96 28.81 -5.21
N VAL A 25 7.15 27.57 -5.62
CA VAL A 25 8.02 27.19 -6.73
C VAL A 25 7.32 26.15 -7.60
N THR A 26 7.72 26.03 -8.86
CA THR A 26 7.12 25.07 -9.80
C THR A 26 8.14 24.10 -10.36
N ILE A 27 7.69 22.89 -10.69
CA ILE A 27 8.42 21.95 -11.52
C ILE A 27 7.45 21.42 -12.57
N GLY A 28 7.52 21.97 -13.78
CA GLY A 28 6.53 21.70 -14.81
C GLY A 28 5.12 22.13 -14.37
N GLU A 29 4.19 21.18 -14.28
CA GLU A 29 2.79 21.46 -13.94
C GLU A 29 2.49 21.43 -12.44
N ARG A 30 3.49 21.20 -11.58
CA ARG A 30 3.31 21.02 -10.13
C ARG A 30 3.73 22.28 -9.38
N VAL A 31 2.94 22.66 -8.37
CA VAL A 31 3.18 23.84 -7.51
C VAL A 31 3.53 23.36 -6.11
N PHE A 32 4.63 23.86 -5.57
CA PHE A 32 5.14 23.53 -4.24
C PHE A 32 5.20 24.79 -3.37
N ASP A 33 4.68 24.70 -2.16
CA ASP A 33 4.82 25.72 -1.13
C ASP A 33 6.04 25.39 -0.26
N VAL A 34 7.12 26.13 -0.47
CA VAL A 34 8.39 25.94 0.25
C VAL A 34 8.60 26.99 1.33
N THR A 35 7.55 27.73 1.71
CA THR A 35 7.61 28.82 2.70
C THR A 35 8.20 28.35 4.02
N ASP A 36 7.70 27.23 4.55
CA ASP A 36 8.16 26.66 5.82
C ASP A 36 9.57 26.06 5.72
N PHE A 37 10.02 25.68 4.51
CA PHE A 37 11.32 25.06 4.27
C PHE A 37 12.45 26.08 4.06
N LEU A 38 12.13 27.37 3.87
CA LEU A 38 13.13 28.41 3.58
C LEU A 38 14.29 28.42 4.58
N GLU A 39 13.99 28.41 5.88
CA GLU A 39 15.00 28.49 6.95
C GLU A 39 15.73 27.16 7.19
N ASP A 40 15.14 26.05 6.74
CA ASP A 40 15.71 24.70 6.85
C ASP A 40 16.54 24.31 5.62
N HIS A 41 16.58 25.17 4.58
CA HIS A 41 17.34 24.93 3.36
C HIS A 41 18.86 24.95 3.65
N PRO A 42 19.60 23.84 3.42
CA PRO A 42 21.02 23.75 3.76
C PRO A 42 21.92 24.77 3.03
N GLY A 43 21.47 25.27 1.87
CA GLY A 43 22.17 26.30 1.10
C GLY A 43 21.87 27.72 1.56
N GLY A 44 20.86 27.93 2.41
CA GLY A 44 20.36 29.24 2.83
C GLY A 44 19.06 29.67 2.11
N PRO A 45 18.15 30.40 2.78
CA PRO A 45 16.86 30.82 2.23
C PRO A 45 16.98 31.74 1.00
N GLU A 46 18.08 32.49 0.89
CA GLU A 46 18.33 33.46 -0.19
C GLU A 46 18.33 32.83 -1.59
N PHE A 47 18.79 31.59 -1.72
CA PHE A 47 18.85 30.89 -3.01
C PHE A 47 17.47 30.41 -3.47
N ILE A 48 16.60 30.04 -2.54
CA ILE A 48 15.21 29.69 -2.87
C ILE A 48 14.44 30.96 -3.28
N LEU A 49 14.66 32.06 -2.57
CA LEU A 49 13.97 33.34 -2.82
C LEU A 49 14.26 33.94 -4.20
N GLU A 50 15.43 33.69 -4.78
CA GLU A 50 15.77 34.10 -6.15
C GLU A 50 14.86 33.45 -7.21
N TYR A 51 14.35 32.26 -6.90
CA TYR A 51 13.47 31.45 -7.73
C TYR A 51 12.03 31.39 -7.24
N ALA A 52 11.66 32.20 -6.24
CA ALA A 52 10.29 32.27 -5.77
C ALA A 52 9.36 32.75 -6.90
N GLY A 53 8.26 32.02 -7.10
CA GLY A 53 7.30 32.21 -8.18
C GLY A 53 7.75 31.66 -9.55
N LYS A 54 8.86 30.92 -9.65
CA LYS A 54 9.44 30.43 -10.93
C LYS A 54 9.52 28.91 -11.01
N ASP A 55 9.81 28.40 -12.21
CA ASP A 55 10.15 26.99 -12.43
C ASP A 55 11.60 26.72 -12.04
N ILE A 56 11.81 25.74 -11.16
CA ILE A 56 13.12 25.40 -10.59
C ILE A 56 13.70 24.11 -11.16
N LYS A 57 13.09 23.49 -12.17
CA LYS A 57 13.54 22.22 -12.76
C LYS A 57 14.97 22.28 -13.25
N GLU A 58 15.34 23.36 -13.94
CA GLU A 58 16.67 23.52 -14.52
C GLU A 58 17.74 23.72 -13.44
N ILE A 59 17.47 24.55 -12.43
CA ILE A 59 18.42 24.83 -11.35
C ILE A 59 18.59 23.64 -10.39
N LEU A 60 17.54 22.84 -10.17
CA LEU A 60 17.62 21.60 -9.38
C LEU A 60 18.50 20.52 -10.04
N GLN A 61 18.60 20.55 -11.37
CA GLN A 61 19.37 19.60 -12.19
C GLN A 61 20.77 20.11 -12.55
N ASP A 62 21.08 21.38 -12.21
CA ASP A 62 22.34 22.00 -12.55
C ASP A 62 23.48 21.47 -11.68
N GLN A 63 24.35 20.66 -12.28
CA GLN A 63 25.54 20.10 -11.64
C GLN A 63 26.62 21.17 -11.37
N THR A 64 26.52 22.34 -11.99
CA THR A 64 27.49 23.43 -11.87
C THR A 64 27.23 24.32 -10.64
N SER A 65 25.97 24.51 -10.26
CA SER A 65 25.58 25.21 -9.03
C SER A 65 25.62 24.30 -7.81
N HIS A 66 24.90 23.17 -7.81
CA HIS A 66 24.98 22.10 -6.80
C HIS A 66 24.04 20.93 -7.16
N ALA A 67 24.54 19.70 -7.07
CA ALA A 67 23.72 18.51 -7.25
C ALA A 67 22.90 18.21 -5.98
N HIS A 68 21.57 18.29 -6.08
CA HIS A 68 20.66 17.90 -5.01
C HIS A 68 20.58 16.36 -4.90
N SER A 69 20.61 15.84 -3.67
CA SER A 69 20.42 14.40 -3.41
C SER A 69 18.96 13.99 -3.63
N GLU A 70 18.69 12.70 -3.84
CA GLU A 70 17.30 12.20 -3.95
C GLU A 70 16.46 12.56 -2.71
N ALA A 71 17.07 12.67 -1.53
CA ALA A 71 16.38 13.11 -0.31
C ALA A 71 15.87 14.57 -0.40
N ALA A 72 16.54 15.45 -1.15
CA ALA A 72 16.07 16.83 -1.34
C ALA A 72 14.83 16.88 -2.25
N TYR A 73 14.74 15.98 -3.26
CA TYR A 73 13.54 15.83 -4.08
C TYR A 73 12.37 15.28 -3.28
N GLU A 74 12.62 14.36 -2.33
CA GLU A 74 11.58 13.83 -1.45
C GLU A 74 11.02 14.90 -0.49
N ILE A 75 11.88 15.78 0.06
CA ILE A 75 11.42 16.90 0.90
C ILE A 75 10.54 17.87 0.10
N LEU A 76 10.87 18.11 -1.18
CA LEU A 76 10.08 18.98 -2.04
C LEU A 76 8.69 18.40 -2.34
N GLU A 77 8.56 17.08 -2.50
CA GLU A 77 7.27 16.42 -2.73
C GLU A 77 6.27 16.63 -1.57
N ASP A 78 6.77 16.68 -0.33
CA ASP A 78 5.95 16.95 0.86
C ASP A 78 5.34 18.37 0.85
N SER A 79 5.97 19.29 0.11
CA SER A 79 5.54 20.67 -0.09
C SER A 79 4.54 20.86 -1.24
N LEU A 80 4.05 19.80 -1.89
CA LEU A 80 3.14 19.93 -3.03
C LEU A 80 1.77 20.48 -2.61
N VAL A 81 1.38 21.63 -3.19
CA VAL A 81 0.13 22.33 -2.87
C VAL A 81 -0.86 22.41 -4.03
N GLY A 82 -0.44 22.14 -5.27
CA GLY A 82 -1.34 22.27 -6.41
C GLY A 82 -0.74 21.93 -7.76
N PHE A 83 -1.53 22.18 -8.81
CA PHE A 83 -1.12 22.05 -10.21
C PHE A 83 -1.36 23.36 -10.97
N VAL A 84 -0.53 23.67 -11.97
CA VAL A 84 -0.67 24.88 -12.80
C VAL A 84 -1.70 24.65 -13.91
N ALA A 85 -2.69 25.54 -14.05
CA ALA A 85 -3.58 25.55 -15.22
C ALA A 85 -2.96 26.37 -16.36
N THR A 86 -2.86 25.79 -17.56
CA THR A 86 -2.52 26.57 -18.78
C THR A 86 -3.73 27.36 -19.27
N ALA A 87 -3.51 28.48 -19.98
CA ALA A 87 -4.58 29.34 -20.50
C ALA A 87 -5.66 28.61 -21.34
N PRO A 88 -5.33 27.59 -22.15
CA PRO A 88 -6.34 26.78 -22.85
C PRO A 88 -7.22 25.94 -21.90
N VAL A 89 -6.65 25.41 -20.81
CA VAL A 89 -7.36 24.61 -19.80
C VAL A 89 -8.35 25.46 -19.01
N LEU A 90 -7.95 26.69 -18.64
CA LEU A 90 -8.84 27.65 -17.97
C LEU A 90 -10.02 28.06 -18.85
N LYS A 91 -9.78 28.33 -20.13
CA LYS A 91 -10.85 28.72 -21.07
C LYS A 91 -11.89 27.61 -21.25
N THR A 92 -11.43 26.37 -21.34
CA THR A 92 -12.30 25.19 -21.48
C THR A 92 -13.10 24.92 -20.20
N ALA A 93 -12.51 25.15 -19.01
CA ALA A 93 -13.20 25.00 -17.74
C ALA A 93 -14.31 26.05 -17.54
N VAL A 94 -14.11 27.27 -18.07
CA VAL A 94 -15.10 28.36 -18.01
C VAL A 94 -16.27 28.12 -18.96
N ASP A 95 -16.02 27.52 -20.12
CA ASP A 95 -17.04 27.26 -21.15
C ASP A 95 -17.78 25.91 -20.94
N SER A 96 -17.32 25.06 -20.01
CA SER A 96 -17.89 23.73 -19.74
C SER A 96 -19.07 23.76 -18.75
N THR A 97 -20.00 22.82 -18.93
CA THR A 97 -21.10 22.57 -17.97
C THR A 97 -20.67 21.71 -16.77
N HIS A 98 -19.46 21.13 -16.81
CA HIS A 98 -18.86 20.27 -15.79
C HIS A 98 -17.37 20.65 -15.54
N PRO A 99 -17.12 21.82 -14.93
CA PRO A 99 -15.76 22.37 -14.76
C PRO A 99 -14.83 21.51 -13.90
N ASP A 100 -15.38 20.64 -13.06
CA ASP A 100 -14.67 19.67 -12.22
C ASP A 100 -13.99 18.55 -13.01
N GLN A 101 -14.34 18.36 -14.29
CA GLN A 101 -13.80 17.32 -15.17
C GLN A 101 -12.74 17.85 -16.16
N VAL A 102 -12.52 19.17 -16.20
CA VAL A 102 -11.65 19.86 -17.17
C VAL A 102 -10.30 20.28 -16.57
N VAL A 103 -10.16 20.19 -15.25
CA VAL A 103 -8.98 20.58 -14.47
C VAL A 103 -8.07 19.35 -14.28
N PRO A 104 -6.72 19.47 -14.24
CA PRO A 104 -5.80 18.32 -14.34
C PRO A 104 -5.82 17.42 -13.10
N LEU A 105 -6.84 16.58 -13.02
CA LEU A 105 -6.94 15.28 -12.37
C LEU A 105 -7.36 14.30 -13.48
N PRO A 106 -7.00 13.00 -13.39
CA PRO A 106 -6.91 12.11 -14.55
C PRO A 106 -8.17 12.14 -15.41
N ALA A 107 -7.99 12.42 -16.70
CA ALA A 107 -9.07 12.43 -17.67
C ALA A 107 -9.79 11.07 -17.65
N THR A 108 -11.04 11.07 -17.22
CA THR A 108 -11.93 9.92 -17.34
C THR A 108 -12.19 9.64 -18.82
N ALA A 109 -12.74 8.46 -19.17
CA ALA A 109 -13.14 8.19 -20.56
C ALA A 109 -14.11 9.28 -21.09
N ASN A 110 -14.94 9.84 -20.20
CA ASN A 110 -15.84 10.96 -20.50
C ASN A 110 -15.08 12.28 -20.67
N GLY A 111 -14.12 12.59 -19.78
CA GLY A 111 -13.28 13.78 -19.92
C GLY A 111 -12.41 13.76 -21.18
N ASN A 112 -11.88 12.59 -21.57
CA ASN A 112 -11.17 12.44 -22.84
C ASN A 112 -12.08 12.61 -24.07
N ALA A 113 -13.35 12.20 -23.98
CA ALA A 113 -14.33 12.41 -25.04
C ALA A 113 -14.73 13.88 -25.17
N GLU A 114 -14.94 14.59 -24.06
CA GLU A 114 -15.20 16.04 -24.04
C GLU A 114 -13.99 16.84 -24.53
N LEU A 115 -12.77 16.47 -24.13
CA LEU A 115 -11.54 17.08 -24.63
C LEU A 115 -11.38 16.91 -26.15
N GLN A 116 -11.74 15.75 -26.69
CA GLN A 116 -11.74 15.52 -28.15
C GLN A 116 -12.81 16.33 -28.86
N ASP A 117 -14.00 16.47 -28.28
CA ASP A 117 -15.11 17.28 -28.83
C ASP A 117 -14.75 18.79 -28.84
N HIS A 118 -13.92 19.22 -27.89
CA HIS A 118 -13.36 20.57 -27.80
C HIS A 118 -12.00 20.76 -28.51
N GLY A 119 -11.55 19.78 -29.31
CA GLY A 119 -10.39 19.92 -30.20
C GLY A 119 -9.02 19.73 -29.55
N VAL A 120 -8.96 19.17 -28.33
CA VAL A 120 -7.72 18.80 -27.64
C VAL A 120 -7.32 17.38 -28.02
N GLN A 121 -6.14 17.22 -28.65
CA GLN A 121 -5.62 15.89 -28.99
C GLN A 121 -5.11 15.16 -27.74
N THR A 122 -5.88 14.18 -27.27
CA THR A 122 -5.55 13.40 -26.06
C THR A 122 -4.39 12.40 -26.25
N LYS A 123 -3.90 12.22 -27.48
CA LYS A 123 -2.76 11.34 -27.80
C LYS A 123 -1.41 11.88 -27.30
N ASP A 124 -1.31 13.19 -27.12
CA ASP A 124 -0.08 13.87 -26.71
C ASP A 124 -0.06 14.22 -25.21
N LEU A 125 -1.11 13.84 -24.46
CA LEU A 125 -1.13 13.99 -23.01
C LEU A 125 -0.14 12.98 -22.39
N PRO A 126 0.75 13.40 -21.47
CA PRO A 126 1.71 12.49 -20.88
C PRO A 126 0.99 11.39 -20.10
N ALA A 127 1.10 10.14 -20.58
CA ALA A 127 0.65 8.98 -19.83
C ALA A 127 1.39 8.96 -18.49
N ARG A 128 0.63 8.89 -17.39
CA ARG A 128 1.21 8.81 -16.04
C ARG A 128 2.13 7.59 -16.00
N PRO A 129 3.39 7.72 -15.57
CA PRO A 129 4.30 6.59 -15.49
C PRO A 129 3.73 5.55 -14.52
N LEU A 130 3.79 4.27 -14.89
CA LEU A 130 3.25 3.15 -14.12
C LEU A 130 4.37 2.17 -13.74
N TYR A 131 4.19 1.46 -12.62
CA TYR A 131 4.99 0.29 -12.28
C TYR A 131 4.48 -0.92 -13.07
N GLU A 132 5.37 -1.62 -13.76
CA GLU A 132 5.02 -2.75 -14.63
C GLU A 132 4.35 -3.91 -13.89
N SER A 133 4.81 -4.16 -12.67
CA SER A 133 4.32 -5.19 -11.74
C SER A 133 2.86 -5.01 -11.35
N THR A 134 2.41 -3.78 -11.09
CA THR A 134 1.12 -3.49 -10.44
C THR A 134 0.19 -2.61 -11.29
N GLY A 135 0.71 -1.97 -12.34
CA GLY A 135 -0.01 -0.98 -13.14
C GLY A 135 -0.37 0.31 -12.39
N MET A 136 0.20 0.53 -11.20
CA MET A 136 -0.04 1.73 -10.39
C MET A 136 1.09 2.74 -10.54
N SER A 137 0.82 3.98 -10.19
CA SER A 137 1.82 5.06 -10.25
C SER A 137 2.18 5.62 -8.88
N SER A 138 1.31 5.49 -7.89
CA SER A 138 1.58 5.92 -6.51
C SER A 138 0.67 5.22 -5.49
N ALA A 139 0.95 5.42 -4.20
CA ALA A 139 0.15 4.87 -3.11
C ALA A 139 -1.30 5.38 -3.11
N GLU A 140 -1.55 6.60 -3.62
CA GLU A 140 -2.89 7.20 -3.70
C GLU A 140 -3.82 6.40 -4.63
N ASP A 141 -3.26 5.75 -5.65
CA ASP A 141 -4.02 4.93 -6.61
C ASP A 141 -4.70 3.74 -5.92
N LEU A 142 -4.17 3.26 -4.79
CA LEU A 142 -4.75 2.15 -4.01
C LEU A 142 -6.16 2.47 -3.47
N SER A 143 -6.50 3.75 -3.32
CA SER A 143 -7.80 4.21 -2.82
C SER A 143 -8.72 4.69 -3.94
N LYS A 144 -8.28 4.69 -5.20
CA LYS A 144 -9.08 5.15 -6.33
C LYS A 144 -10.09 4.07 -6.72
N GLU A 145 -11.38 4.42 -6.70
CA GLU A 145 -12.45 3.50 -7.11
C GLU A 145 -12.23 2.97 -8.52
N THR A 146 -12.42 1.67 -8.68
CA THR A 146 -12.34 0.98 -9.97
C THR A 146 -13.71 1.06 -10.67
N ASP A 147 -13.70 1.41 -11.96
CA ASP A 147 -14.87 1.23 -12.81
C ASP A 147 -15.03 -0.27 -13.12
N LEU A 148 -16.09 -0.88 -12.57
CA LEU A 148 -16.25 -2.33 -12.57
C LEU A 148 -16.44 -2.90 -13.99
N ASP A 149 -17.20 -2.20 -14.84
CA ASP A 149 -17.52 -2.67 -16.19
C ASP A 149 -16.32 -2.51 -17.12
N SER A 150 -15.59 -1.41 -16.98
CA SER A 150 -14.36 -1.15 -17.75
C SER A 150 -13.24 -2.11 -17.34
N ASP A 151 -13.02 -2.35 -16.04
CA ASP A 151 -11.99 -3.29 -15.56
C ASP A 151 -12.22 -4.70 -16.13
N TRP A 152 -13.45 -5.20 -16.04
CA TRP A 152 -13.80 -6.50 -16.62
C TRP A 152 -13.64 -6.53 -18.15
N LYS A 153 -14.03 -5.45 -18.85
CA LYS A 153 -13.88 -5.36 -20.31
C LYS A 153 -12.42 -5.36 -20.75
N THR A 154 -11.56 -4.65 -20.03
CA THR A 154 -10.14 -4.47 -20.37
C THR A 154 -9.31 -5.69 -19.97
N HIS A 155 -9.44 -6.16 -18.73
CA HIS A 155 -8.53 -7.15 -18.16
C HIS A 155 -9.04 -8.59 -18.22
N LYS A 156 -10.36 -8.79 -18.42
CA LYS A 156 -10.99 -10.11 -18.49
C LYS A 156 -10.64 -11.05 -17.31
N PHE A 157 -10.38 -10.45 -16.13
CA PHE A 157 -9.96 -11.19 -14.94
C PHE A 157 -11.13 -11.55 -14.01
N LEU A 158 -11.64 -10.63 -13.20
CA LEU A 158 -12.78 -10.87 -12.32
C LEU A 158 -13.85 -9.80 -12.53
N ASP A 159 -15.11 -10.22 -12.68
CA ASP A 159 -16.26 -9.33 -12.69
C ASP A 159 -16.63 -9.00 -11.24
N LEU A 160 -16.24 -7.80 -10.79
CA LEU A 160 -16.51 -7.27 -9.46
C LEU A 160 -18.02 -7.07 -9.19
N ASN A 161 -18.89 -7.14 -10.20
CA ASN A 161 -20.36 -7.16 -9.99
C ASN A 161 -20.89 -8.51 -9.51
N ARG A 162 -20.05 -9.56 -9.51
CA ARG A 162 -20.44 -10.94 -9.16
C ARG A 162 -19.55 -11.51 -8.04
N PRO A 163 -19.98 -12.57 -7.36
CA PRO A 163 -19.17 -13.23 -6.33
C PRO A 163 -17.82 -13.70 -6.87
N LEU A 164 -16.71 -13.34 -6.20
CA LEU A 164 -15.35 -13.59 -6.71
C LEU A 164 -14.90 -15.05 -6.56
N PHE A 165 -15.28 -15.73 -5.47
CA PHE A 165 -14.86 -17.10 -5.19
C PHE A 165 -15.18 -18.11 -6.31
N PRO A 166 -16.45 -18.22 -6.78
CA PRO A 166 -16.77 -19.16 -7.86
C PRO A 166 -16.11 -18.77 -9.19
N GLN A 167 -15.85 -17.48 -9.43
CA GLN A 167 -15.18 -17.03 -10.65
C GLN A 167 -13.76 -17.57 -10.76
N ILE A 168 -13.04 -17.68 -9.64
CA ILE A 168 -11.68 -18.25 -9.62
C ILE A 168 -11.72 -19.77 -9.63
N LEU A 169 -12.54 -20.38 -8.75
CA LEU A 169 -12.59 -21.83 -8.57
C LEU A 169 -12.99 -22.58 -9.85
N PHE A 170 -13.85 -21.97 -10.67
CA PHE A 170 -14.33 -22.53 -11.93
C PHE A 170 -13.75 -21.80 -13.16
N SER A 171 -12.67 -21.05 -12.98
CA SER A 171 -11.96 -20.41 -14.09
C SER A 171 -11.14 -21.40 -14.91
N ASN A 172 -10.76 -20.95 -16.12
CA ASN A 172 -9.70 -21.56 -16.92
C ASN A 172 -8.47 -20.63 -16.99
N PHE A 173 -8.21 -19.85 -15.94
CA PHE A 173 -7.04 -18.97 -15.90
C PHE A 173 -5.77 -19.81 -15.84
N SER A 174 -4.76 -19.42 -16.62
CA SER A 174 -3.41 -19.88 -16.33
C SER A 174 -2.88 -19.19 -15.08
N LYS A 175 -1.97 -19.85 -14.38
CA LYS A 175 -1.22 -19.29 -13.25
C LYS A 175 -0.59 -17.95 -13.59
N GLU A 176 0.07 -17.85 -14.74
CA GLU A 176 0.79 -16.64 -15.15
C GLU A 176 -0.19 -15.46 -15.31
N PHE A 177 -1.32 -15.68 -15.98
CA PHE A 177 -2.36 -14.66 -16.12
C PHE A 177 -2.96 -14.27 -14.77
N TYR A 178 -3.25 -15.27 -13.92
CA TYR A 178 -3.75 -15.03 -12.56
C TYR A 178 -2.78 -14.19 -11.73
N LEU A 179 -1.48 -14.54 -11.70
CA LEU A 179 -0.48 -13.82 -10.91
C LEU A 179 -0.25 -12.40 -11.41
N GLU A 180 -0.30 -12.18 -12.72
CA GLU A 180 -0.24 -10.83 -13.31
C GLU A 180 -1.44 -9.99 -12.86
N GLN A 181 -2.64 -10.57 -12.79
CA GLN A 181 -3.85 -9.81 -12.50
C GLN A 181 -4.14 -9.66 -11.01
N VAL A 182 -3.88 -10.67 -10.18
CA VAL A 182 -4.22 -10.65 -8.75
C VAL A 182 -3.38 -9.63 -7.98
N HIS A 183 -2.14 -9.38 -8.40
CA HIS A 183 -1.24 -8.40 -7.78
C HIS A 183 -1.40 -6.98 -8.33
N ARG A 184 -2.30 -6.77 -9.28
CA ARG A 184 -2.70 -5.44 -9.75
C ARG A 184 -3.88 -4.96 -8.90
N PRO A 185 -3.72 -3.99 -8.00
CA PRO A 185 -4.78 -3.72 -7.03
C PRO A 185 -5.98 -2.99 -7.64
N ARG A 186 -7.18 -3.32 -7.15
CA ARG A 186 -8.48 -2.69 -7.47
C ARG A 186 -9.09 -2.11 -6.18
N HIS A 187 -10.07 -1.23 -6.33
CA HIS A 187 -10.84 -0.71 -5.21
C HIS A 187 -12.35 -0.81 -5.47
N TYR A 188 -13.05 -1.48 -4.57
CA TYR A 188 -14.49 -1.69 -4.70
C TYR A 188 -15.29 -0.44 -4.27
N LYS A 189 -16.35 -0.14 -5.02
CA LYS A 189 -17.18 1.06 -4.89
C LYS A 189 -17.56 1.42 -3.45
N GLY A 190 -17.41 2.70 -3.11
CA GLY A 190 -17.79 3.27 -1.81
C GLY A 190 -17.00 2.71 -0.62
N GLY A 191 -15.85 2.07 -0.84
CA GLY A 191 -15.06 1.42 0.22
C GLY A 191 -15.76 0.22 0.87
N ALA A 192 -16.79 -0.33 0.21
CA ALA A 192 -17.45 -1.55 0.65
C ALA A 192 -16.59 -2.78 0.30
N SER A 193 -16.90 -3.93 0.90
CA SER A 193 -16.26 -5.19 0.51
C SER A 193 -16.96 -5.80 -0.71
N ALA A 194 -16.20 -6.13 -1.76
CA ALA A 194 -16.71 -6.85 -2.93
C ALA A 194 -17.38 -8.17 -2.50
N PRO A 195 -18.40 -8.72 -3.17
CA PRO A 195 -18.97 -10.01 -2.77
C PRO A 195 -17.96 -11.16 -3.02
N LEU A 196 -17.61 -11.96 -2.00
CA LEU A 196 -16.76 -13.14 -2.23
C LEU A 196 -17.60 -14.37 -2.58
N PHE A 197 -18.60 -14.68 -1.74
CA PHE A 197 -19.52 -15.80 -1.93
C PHE A 197 -20.90 -15.35 -2.42
N GLY A 198 -21.35 -14.15 -2.01
CA GLY A 198 -22.66 -13.60 -2.39
C GLY A 198 -23.86 -14.36 -1.81
N ASN A 199 -23.65 -15.15 -0.76
CA ASN A 199 -24.68 -15.96 -0.10
C ASN A 199 -24.46 -15.97 1.43
N PHE A 200 -25.04 -16.94 2.14
CA PHE A 200 -24.93 -17.05 3.61
C PHE A 200 -23.49 -17.25 4.13
N MET A 201 -22.53 -17.61 3.27
CA MET A 201 -21.11 -17.74 3.64
C MET A 201 -20.37 -16.40 3.63
N GLU A 202 -20.95 -15.32 3.08
CA GLU A 202 -20.31 -14.01 3.00
C GLU A 202 -19.78 -13.48 4.35
N PRO A 203 -20.49 -13.63 5.49
CA PRO A 203 -19.97 -13.20 6.79
C PRO A 203 -18.66 -13.88 7.20
N LEU A 204 -18.40 -15.12 6.75
CA LEU A 204 -17.14 -15.83 7.03
C LEU A 204 -15.94 -15.21 6.31
N SER A 205 -16.18 -14.44 5.25
CA SER A 205 -15.14 -13.75 4.47
C SER A 205 -14.79 -12.36 5.00
N LYS A 206 -15.49 -11.88 6.04
CA LYS A 206 -15.38 -10.51 6.55
C LYS A 206 -14.88 -10.52 7.99
N THR A 207 -13.61 -10.20 8.17
CA THR A 207 -12.98 -10.16 9.49
C THR A 207 -12.57 -8.73 9.81
N ALA A 208 -13.21 -8.13 10.83
CA ALA A 208 -12.82 -6.81 11.30
C ALA A 208 -11.50 -6.89 12.10
N TRP A 209 -10.68 -5.84 12.05
CA TRP A 209 -9.37 -5.82 12.71
C TRP A 209 -9.40 -6.16 14.21
N TYR A 210 -10.43 -5.71 14.93
CA TYR A 210 -10.57 -5.94 16.37
C TYR A 210 -10.94 -7.39 16.73
N VAL A 211 -11.34 -8.21 15.76
CA VAL A 211 -11.60 -9.64 15.99
C VAL A 211 -10.31 -10.35 16.40
N ILE A 212 -9.17 -9.96 15.84
CA ILE A 212 -7.87 -10.59 16.11
C ILE A 212 -7.50 -10.48 17.61
N PRO A 213 -7.39 -9.28 18.22
CA PRO A 213 -7.07 -9.19 19.64
C PRO A 213 -8.17 -9.79 20.53
N ILE A 214 -9.45 -9.64 20.20
CA ILE A 214 -10.56 -10.18 21.02
C ILE A 214 -10.50 -11.72 21.08
N MET A 215 -10.24 -12.38 19.95
CA MET A 215 -10.21 -13.84 19.87
C MET A 215 -8.93 -14.43 20.45
N TRP A 216 -7.78 -13.79 20.23
CA TRP A 216 -6.47 -14.40 20.50
C TRP A 216 -5.78 -13.90 21.76
N LEU A 217 -6.07 -12.70 22.26
CA LEU A 217 -5.49 -12.24 23.53
C LEU A 217 -5.91 -13.12 24.73
N PRO A 218 -7.18 -13.55 24.90
CA PRO A 218 -7.56 -14.40 26.02
C PRO A 218 -6.75 -15.71 26.13
N PRO A 219 -6.63 -16.56 25.08
CA PRO A 219 -5.81 -17.75 25.17
C PRO A 219 -4.31 -17.46 25.33
N VAL A 220 -3.79 -16.38 24.74
CA VAL A 220 -2.41 -15.91 24.97
C VAL A 220 -2.16 -15.54 26.42
N MET A 221 -3.09 -14.78 27.04
CA MET A 221 -2.98 -14.41 28.45
C MET A 221 -3.05 -15.64 29.34
N TYR A 222 -3.98 -16.56 29.07
CA TYR A 222 -4.08 -17.82 29.82
C TYR A 222 -2.80 -18.65 29.71
N GLY A 223 -2.30 -18.88 28.50
CA GLY A 223 -1.06 -19.63 28.27
C GLY A 223 0.15 -18.97 28.92
N SER A 224 0.23 -17.64 28.87
CA SER A 224 1.29 -16.88 29.54
C SER A 224 1.20 -17.03 31.06
N VAL A 225 0.03 -16.86 31.67
CA VAL A 225 -0.15 -17.03 33.13
C VAL A 225 0.25 -18.44 33.56
N ILE A 226 -0.20 -19.46 32.84
CA ILE A 226 0.17 -20.85 33.12
C ILE A 226 1.68 -21.06 33.04
N GLY A 227 2.35 -20.50 32.02
CA GLY A 227 3.81 -20.51 31.91
C GLY A 227 4.52 -19.88 33.12
N PHE A 228 4.14 -18.65 33.46
CA PHE A 228 4.74 -17.90 34.56
C PHE A 228 4.48 -18.52 35.95
N MET A 229 3.42 -19.31 36.12
CA MET A 229 3.13 -20.02 37.37
C MET A 229 3.90 -21.32 37.56
N HIS A 230 4.31 -21.99 36.48
CA HIS A 230 4.85 -23.36 36.54
C HIS A 230 6.33 -23.46 36.18
N LEU A 231 6.89 -22.47 35.48
CA LEU A 231 8.33 -22.41 35.21
C LEU A 231 9.13 -22.03 36.47
N SER A 232 10.40 -22.42 36.51
CA SER A 232 11.21 -22.36 37.72
C SER A 232 11.47 -20.92 38.22
N SER A 233 11.43 -19.95 37.31
CA SER A 233 11.57 -18.53 37.62
C SER A 233 10.82 -17.64 36.63
N THR A 234 10.47 -16.44 37.07
CA THR A 234 9.85 -15.41 36.20
C THR A 234 10.77 -14.98 35.06
N THR A 235 12.08 -14.99 35.29
CA THR A 235 13.10 -14.66 34.28
C THR A 235 13.14 -15.72 33.18
N GLU A 236 13.08 -17.00 33.54
CA GLU A 236 12.98 -18.09 32.59
C GLU A 236 11.71 -17.97 31.73
N ALA A 237 10.55 -17.77 32.38
CA ALA A 237 9.29 -17.58 31.68
C ALA A 237 9.31 -16.39 30.72
N ALA A 238 9.83 -15.24 31.17
CA ALA A 238 10.00 -14.06 30.32
C ALA A 238 10.94 -14.33 29.13
N GLY A 239 12.03 -15.07 29.35
CA GLY A 239 12.98 -15.46 28.30
C GLY A 239 12.31 -16.28 27.20
N TYR A 240 11.56 -17.31 27.56
CA TYR A 240 10.82 -18.13 26.59
C TYR A 240 9.70 -17.36 25.89
N TRP A 241 9.01 -16.49 26.61
CA TRP A 241 7.96 -15.65 26.02
C TRP A 241 8.53 -14.68 24.97
N LEU A 242 9.65 -14.02 25.30
CA LEU A 242 10.36 -13.13 24.38
C LEU A 242 10.98 -13.89 23.19
N LEU A 243 11.47 -15.12 23.41
CA LEU A 243 11.89 -16.00 22.33
C LEU A 243 10.72 -16.27 21.37
N GLY A 244 9.53 -16.57 21.89
CA GLY A 244 8.32 -16.74 21.08
C GLY A 244 8.00 -15.51 20.23
N LEU A 245 8.04 -14.32 20.84
CA LEU A 245 7.81 -13.06 20.15
C LEU A 245 8.86 -12.79 19.05
N PHE A 246 10.14 -13.09 19.32
CA PHE A 246 11.19 -12.99 18.31
C PHE A 246 10.98 -13.98 17.15
N LEU A 247 10.69 -15.25 17.47
CA LEU A 247 10.41 -16.28 16.48
C LEU A 247 9.22 -15.94 15.59
N TRP A 248 8.21 -15.24 16.13
CA TRP A 248 7.11 -14.73 15.30
C TRP A 248 7.62 -13.87 14.15
N THR A 249 8.56 -12.95 14.38
CA THR A 249 9.05 -12.06 13.30
C THR A 249 9.68 -12.86 12.16
N LEU A 250 10.31 -13.99 12.47
CA LEU A 250 10.86 -14.91 11.47
C LEU A 250 9.74 -15.68 10.75
N VAL A 251 8.76 -16.18 11.50
CA VAL A 251 7.59 -16.89 10.94
C VAL A 251 6.79 -15.96 10.02
N GLU A 252 6.58 -14.71 10.41
CA GLU A 252 5.99 -13.65 9.58
C GLU A 252 6.69 -13.56 8.22
N TYR A 253 8.01 -13.37 8.24
CA TYR A 253 8.81 -13.25 7.02
C TYR A 253 8.71 -14.50 6.14
N ILE A 254 8.83 -15.70 6.74
CA ILE A 254 8.77 -16.97 6.02
C ILE A 254 7.38 -17.20 5.41
N LEU A 255 6.31 -17.00 6.17
CA LEU A 255 4.95 -17.17 5.68
C LEU A 255 4.64 -16.16 4.58
N HIS A 256 5.00 -14.89 4.77
CA HIS A 256 4.73 -13.86 3.78
C HIS A 256 5.47 -14.15 2.46
N ARG A 257 6.76 -14.51 2.53
CA ARG A 257 7.57 -14.76 1.34
C ARG A 257 7.27 -16.09 0.64
N PHE A 258 7.11 -17.18 1.39
CA PHE A 258 7.10 -18.54 0.81
C PHE A 258 5.73 -19.21 0.78
N LEU A 259 4.74 -18.70 1.53
CA LEU A 259 3.37 -19.21 1.50
C LEU A 259 2.40 -18.22 0.86
N PHE A 260 2.42 -16.96 1.31
CA PHE A 260 1.52 -15.92 0.80
C PHE A 260 1.92 -15.51 -0.62
N HIS A 261 3.21 -15.36 -0.89
CA HIS A 261 3.80 -15.20 -2.23
C HIS A 261 4.39 -16.50 -2.78
N VAL A 262 3.67 -17.62 -2.64
CA VAL A 262 4.09 -18.90 -3.25
C VAL A 262 4.18 -18.80 -4.78
N ASP A 263 3.41 -17.88 -5.38
CA ASP A 263 3.50 -17.36 -6.75
C ASP A 263 4.00 -18.38 -7.77
N LYS A 264 5.27 -18.26 -8.18
CA LYS A 264 5.88 -19.04 -9.26
C LYS A 264 5.89 -20.54 -8.98
N LEU A 265 5.93 -20.95 -7.70
CA LEU A 265 5.96 -22.35 -7.26
C LEU A 265 4.58 -23.01 -7.19
N MET A 266 3.50 -22.23 -7.27
CA MET A 266 2.14 -22.75 -7.28
C MET A 266 1.88 -23.57 -8.55
N PRO A 267 1.10 -24.67 -8.49
CA PRO A 267 0.67 -25.39 -9.69
C PRO A 267 -0.39 -24.61 -10.47
N ASP A 268 -0.46 -24.83 -11.78
CA ASP A 268 -1.45 -24.24 -12.66
C ASP A 268 -2.80 -24.98 -12.54
N HIS A 269 -3.52 -24.71 -11.45
CA HIS A 269 -4.78 -25.40 -11.12
C HIS A 269 -5.74 -24.47 -10.36
N PRO A 270 -7.04 -24.40 -10.73
CA PRO A 270 -7.99 -23.46 -10.14
C PRO A 270 -8.12 -23.52 -8.62
N VAL A 271 -8.03 -24.72 -8.03
CA VAL A 271 -8.03 -24.88 -6.56
C VAL A 271 -6.79 -24.24 -5.92
N ALA A 272 -5.61 -24.35 -6.54
CA ALA A 272 -4.41 -23.71 -6.03
C ALA A 272 -4.51 -22.18 -6.14
N LEU A 273 -5.00 -21.67 -7.28
CA LEU A 273 -5.27 -20.24 -7.46
C LEU A 273 -6.26 -19.72 -6.41
N THR A 274 -7.30 -20.51 -6.11
CA THR A 274 -8.30 -20.18 -5.09
C THR A 274 -7.69 -20.15 -3.69
N LEU A 275 -6.84 -21.12 -3.34
CA LEU A 275 -6.16 -21.15 -2.05
C LEU A 275 -5.22 -19.94 -1.89
N HIS A 276 -4.43 -19.62 -2.91
CA HIS A 276 -3.59 -18.41 -2.93
C HIS A 276 -4.43 -17.14 -2.77
N PHE A 277 -5.54 -17.04 -3.49
CA PHE A 277 -6.45 -15.91 -3.39
C PHE A 277 -6.99 -15.72 -1.98
N LEU A 278 -7.41 -16.79 -1.31
CA LEU A 278 -7.94 -16.74 0.06
C LEU A 278 -6.87 -16.47 1.13
N LEU A 279 -5.62 -16.88 0.90
CA LEU A 279 -4.51 -16.68 1.83
C LEU A 279 -3.99 -15.24 1.80
N HIS A 280 -3.74 -14.70 0.61
CA HIS A 280 -3.15 -13.36 0.48
C HIS A 280 -3.53 -12.61 -0.80
N GLY A 281 -3.83 -13.32 -1.90
CA GLY A 281 -4.13 -12.67 -3.17
C GLY A 281 -5.32 -11.70 -3.13
N ILE A 282 -6.35 -11.98 -2.33
CA ILE A 282 -7.49 -11.06 -2.15
C ILE A 282 -7.07 -9.74 -1.50
N HIS A 283 -6.05 -9.76 -0.64
CA HIS A 283 -5.52 -8.55 -0.02
C HIS A 283 -4.75 -7.71 -1.04
N HIS A 284 -3.87 -8.30 -1.86
CA HIS A 284 -3.22 -7.57 -2.95
C HIS A 284 -4.21 -7.06 -4.00
N TYR A 285 -5.26 -7.83 -4.30
CA TYR A 285 -6.27 -7.45 -5.27
C TYR A 285 -7.20 -6.35 -4.75
N LEU A 286 -7.49 -6.31 -3.44
CA LEU A 286 -8.37 -5.31 -2.80
C LEU A 286 -7.73 -4.78 -1.49
N PRO A 287 -6.61 -4.04 -1.55
CA PRO A 287 -5.77 -3.73 -0.38
C PRO A 287 -6.45 -2.81 0.63
N MET A 288 -7.38 -1.97 0.16
CA MET A 288 -8.14 -1.04 1.01
C MET A 288 -9.49 -1.60 1.49
N ASP A 289 -9.76 -2.90 1.30
CA ASP A 289 -10.94 -3.56 1.90
C ASP A 289 -10.69 -3.87 3.38
N ARG A 290 -11.34 -3.10 4.25
CA ARG A 290 -11.17 -3.16 5.71
C ARG A 290 -11.52 -4.51 6.34
N TYR A 291 -12.27 -5.36 5.66
CA TYR A 291 -12.70 -6.66 6.19
C TYR A 291 -11.94 -7.85 5.59
N ARG A 292 -11.00 -7.60 4.67
CA ARG A 292 -10.25 -8.63 3.92
C ARG A 292 -8.74 -8.43 3.95
N LEU A 293 -8.25 -7.94 5.08
CA LEU A 293 -6.84 -7.74 5.34
C LEU A 293 -6.34 -8.69 6.41
N VAL A 294 -6.95 -8.63 7.61
CA VAL A 294 -6.54 -9.48 8.73
C VAL A 294 -6.95 -10.93 8.50
N MET A 295 -6.17 -11.86 9.03
CA MET A 295 -6.39 -13.28 8.76
C MET A 295 -7.67 -13.76 9.47
N PRO A 296 -8.65 -14.35 8.75
CA PRO A 296 -9.84 -14.90 9.39
C PRO A 296 -9.47 -15.95 10.44
N PRO A 297 -10.10 -15.97 11.64
CA PRO A 297 -9.71 -16.88 12.70
C PRO A 297 -9.72 -18.37 12.33
N SER A 298 -10.62 -18.77 11.42
CA SER A 298 -10.68 -20.14 10.89
C SER A 298 -9.41 -20.51 10.10
N LEU A 299 -8.93 -19.61 9.24
CA LEU A 299 -7.73 -19.81 8.45
C LEU A 299 -6.48 -19.71 9.32
N PHE A 300 -6.45 -18.75 10.25
CA PHE A 300 -5.36 -18.65 11.21
C PHE A 300 -5.21 -19.91 12.06
N LEU A 301 -6.31 -20.52 12.53
CA LEU A 301 -6.24 -21.75 13.31
C LEU A 301 -5.57 -22.90 12.53
N ILE A 302 -5.87 -23.02 11.24
CA ILE A 302 -5.24 -24.01 10.35
C ILE A 302 -3.73 -23.75 10.25
N LEU A 303 -3.34 -22.48 10.02
CA LEU A 303 -1.93 -22.10 9.89
C LEU A 303 -1.16 -22.20 11.21
N ALA A 304 -1.78 -21.90 12.34
CA ALA A 304 -1.15 -21.93 13.67
C ALA A 304 -0.98 -23.34 14.24
N THR A 305 -1.87 -24.27 13.89
CA THR A 305 -1.85 -25.67 14.38
C THR A 305 -0.49 -26.38 14.16
N PRO A 306 0.15 -26.36 12.97
CA PRO A 306 1.46 -26.97 12.80
C PRO A 306 2.54 -26.32 13.68
N PHE A 307 2.51 -24.99 13.90
CA PHE A 307 3.46 -24.32 14.78
C PHE A 307 3.24 -24.66 16.26
N TYR A 308 1.99 -24.84 16.70
CA TYR A 308 1.67 -25.34 18.02
C TYR A 308 2.31 -26.72 18.24
N LYS A 309 2.06 -27.66 17.32
CA LYS A 309 2.67 -29.00 17.37
C LYS A 309 4.20 -28.94 17.34
N LEU A 310 4.76 -28.08 16.49
CA LEU A 310 6.21 -27.88 16.40
C LEU A 310 6.79 -27.39 17.72
N ALA A 311 6.17 -26.42 18.37
CA ALA A 311 6.62 -25.92 19.68
C ALA A 311 6.68 -27.06 20.71
N HIS A 312 5.69 -27.95 20.75
CA HIS A 312 5.72 -29.09 21.69
C HIS A 312 6.70 -30.18 21.29
N THR A 313 7.04 -30.25 20.01
CA THR A 313 8.04 -31.21 19.53
C THR A 313 9.44 -30.72 19.88
N VAL A 314 9.71 -29.43 19.71
CA VAL A 314 11.01 -28.81 20.04
C VAL A 314 11.21 -28.74 21.55
N PHE A 315 10.19 -28.28 22.29
CA PHE A 315 10.19 -28.16 23.74
C PHE A 315 9.50 -29.37 24.40
N TRP A 316 9.75 -30.57 23.89
CA TRP A 316 9.11 -31.81 24.35
C TRP A 316 9.37 -32.13 25.82
N TYR A 317 10.46 -31.60 26.38
CA TYR A 317 10.91 -31.85 27.74
C TYR A 317 10.09 -31.09 28.79
N ASP A 318 9.41 -30.01 28.41
CA ASP A 318 8.58 -29.22 29.33
C ASP A 318 7.38 -28.61 28.60
N TRP A 319 6.19 -29.05 29.02
CA TRP A 319 4.94 -28.60 28.45
C TRP A 319 4.72 -27.09 28.62
N TYR A 320 5.07 -26.54 29.79
CA TYR A 320 4.87 -25.13 30.11
C TYR A 320 5.82 -24.23 29.29
N VAL A 321 7.03 -24.71 28.98
CA VAL A 321 7.93 -24.01 28.06
C VAL A 321 7.30 -23.89 26.67
N ALA A 322 6.79 -25.00 26.13
CA ALA A 322 6.15 -25.01 24.80
C ALA A 322 4.96 -24.04 24.74
N VAL A 323 4.09 -24.04 25.76
CA VAL A 323 2.97 -23.09 25.86
C VAL A 323 3.44 -21.64 25.94
N THR A 324 4.49 -21.37 26.72
CA THR A 324 5.00 -20.00 26.95
C THR A 324 5.58 -19.41 25.66
N VAL A 325 6.42 -20.18 24.95
CA VAL A 325 6.96 -19.78 23.64
C VAL A 325 5.85 -19.58 22.62
N PHE A 326 4.90 -20.52 22.54
CA PHE A 326 3.76 -20.40 21.62
C PHE A 326 2.91 -19.16 21.94
N SER A 327 2.66 -18.87 23.22
CA SER A 327 1.90 -17.69 23.64
C SER A 327 2.59 -16.38 23.23
N GLY A 328 3.92 -16.29 23.40
CA GLY A 328 4.70 -15.15 22.90
C GLY A 328 4.65 -15.02 21.37
N GLY A 329 4.68 -16.14 20.65
CA GLY A 329 4.54 -16.15 19.20
C GLY A 329 3.17 -15.69 18.70
N ILE A 330 2.09 -16.17 19.32
CA ILE A 330 0.72 -15.73 18.98
C ILE A 330 0.49 -14.27 19.37
N PHE A 331 1.11 -13.78 20.46
CA PHE A 331 1.11 -12.34 20.75
C PHE A 331 1.79 -11.55 19.62
N GLY A 332 2.94 -12.02 19.13
CA GLY A 332 3.60 -11.46 17.95
C GLY A 332 2.68 -11.39 16.73
N TYR A 333 1.92 -12.45 16.46
CA TYR A 333 0.89 -12.47 15.42
C TYR A 333 -0.16 -11.39 15.58
N ILE A 334 -0.70 -11.21 16.80
CA ILE A 334 -1.69 -10.16 17.07
C ILE A 334 -1.10 -8.79 16.75
N CYS A 335 0.15 -8.54 17.16
CA CYS A 335 0.87 -7.30 16.84
C CYS A 335 1.06 -7.13 15.33
N TYR A 336 1.41 -8.19 14.61
CA TYR A 336 1.55 -8.19 13.15
C TYR A 336 0.24 -7.81 12.45
N ASP A 337 -0.86 -8.52 12.71
CA ASP A 337 -2.12 -8.30 11.98
C ASP A 337 -2.69 -6.90 12.29
N CYS A 338 -2.56 -6.43 13.53
CA CYS A 338 -2.94 -5.07 13.89
C CYS A 338 -2.06 -4.02 13.19
N THR A 339 -0.74 -4.23 13.17
CA THR A 339 0.21 -3.33 12.50
C THR A 339 -0.12 -3.26 11.01
N HIS A 340 -0.20 -4.42 10.35
CA HIS A 340 -0.55 -4.57 8.95
C HIS A 340 -1.83 -3.81 8.60
N TYR A 341 -2.90 -4.00 9.40
CA TYR A 341 -4.15 -3.30 9.20
C TYR A 341 -4.00 -1.77 9.28
N TRP A 342 -3.25 -1.26 10.26
CA TRP A 342 -3.07 0.18 10.42
C TRP A 342 -2.12 0.81 9.41
N LEU A 343 -1.15 0.06 8.86
CA LEU A 343 -0.30 0.54 7.76
C LEU A 343 -1.16 0.96 6.57
N HIS A 344 -2.22 0.21 6.25
CA HIS A 344 -3.17 0.57 5.18
C HIS A 344 -4.14 1.68 5.60
N HIS A 345 -4.77 1.54 6.77
CA HIS A 345 -6.01 2.28 7.05
C HIS A 345 -5.89 3.52 7.94
N ARG A 346 -4.69 3.83 8.46
CA ARG A 346 -4.49 4.96 9.37
C ARG A 346 -3.30 5.83 8.96
N GLN A 347 -3.39 7.11 9.35
CA GLN A 347 -2.20 7.95 9.45
C GLN A 347 -1.49 7.60 10.75
N LEU A 348 -0.22 7.23 10.65
CA LEU A 348 0.57 6.72 11.75
C LEU A 348 1.59 7.77 12.23
N PRO A 349 2.07 7.65 13.48
CA PRO A 349 3.14 8.50 13.99
C PRO A 349 4.40 8.45 13.12
N ALA A 350 5.23 9.50 13.18
CA ALA A 350 6.43 9.66 12.36
C ALA A 350 7.34 8.42 12.31
N TYR A 351 7.57 7.79 13.47
CA TYR A 351 8.47 6.64 13.58
C TYR A 351 7.96 5.36 12.88
N VAL A 352 6.66 5.28 12.52
CA VAL A 352 6.07 4.14 11.77
C VAL A 352 5.75 4.52 10.32
N ARG A 353 5.85 5.81 9.95
CA ARG A 353 5.52 6.27 8.58
C ARG A 353 6.43 5.63 7.53
N ASP A 354 7.72 5.45 7.84
CA ASP A 354 8.65 4.75 6.96
C ASP A 354 8.23 3.28 6.72
N LEU A 355 7.81 2.56 7.76
CA LEU A 355 7.30 1.19 7.63
C LEU A 355 6.01 1.15 6.80
N LYS A 356 5.14 2.16 6.95
CA LYS A 356 3.95 2.33 6.10
C LYS A 356 4.31 2.56 4.63
N LYS A 357 5.23 3.49 4.33
CA LYS A 357 5.71 3.74 2.96
C LYS A 357 6.24 2.45 2.34
N TYR A 358 7.08 1.74 3.10
CA TYR A 358 7.70 0.49 2.68
C TYR A 358 6.67 -0.60 2.36
N HIS A 359 5.71 -0.84 3.26
CA HIS A 359 4.68 -1.86 3.05
C HIS A 359 3.70 -1.47 1.94
N LEU A 360 3.32 -0.19 1.80
CA LEU A 360 2.49 0.24 0.68
C LEU A 360 3.23 0.07 -0.65
N ALA A 361 4.53 0.37 -0.71
CA ALA A 361 5.33 0.15 -1.92
C ALA A 361 5.39 -1.34 -2.31
N HIS A 362 5.36 -2.25 -1.34
CA HIS A 362 5.21 -3.68 -1.64
C HIS A 362 3.89 -3.97 -2.40
N HIS A 363 2.80 -3.24 -2.10
CA HIS A 363 1.52 -3.37 -2.80
C HIS A 363 1.44 -2.66 -4.16
N TYR A 364 1.87 -1.40 -4.24
CA TYR A 364 1.68 -0.59 -5.46
C TYR A 364 2.91 -0.56 -6.37
N GLN A 365 4.09 -1.00 -5.90
CA GLN A 365 5.33 -0.90 -6.67
C GLN A 365 5.98 -2.27 -6.92
N ASN A 366 6.26 -3.08 -5.91
CA ASN A 366 6.91 -4.37 -6.14
C ASN A 366 6.59 -5.40 -5.03
N PHE A 367 5.70 -6.33 -5.35
CA PHE A 367 5.29 -7.40 -4.44
C PHE A 367 6.31 -8.54 -4.31
N GLU A 368 7.37 -8.56 -5.14
CA GLU A 368 8.45 -9.55 -5.04
C GLU A 368 9.52 -9.18 -3.97
N LEU A 369 9.38 -8.02 -3.31
CA LEU A 369 10.28 -7.51 -2.26
C LEU A 369 9.47 -6.96 -1.08
N GLY A 370 10.11 -6.72 0.06
CA GLY A 370 9.46 -6.07 1.20
C GLY A 370 8.49 -6.97 1.97
N PHE A 371 8.91 -8.19 2.30
CA PHE A 371 8.08 -9.17 3.00
C PHE A 371 7.96 -8.90 4.51
N GLY A 372 8.82 -8.07 5.09
CA GLY A 372 8.70 -7.65 6.48
C GLY A 372 7.60 -6.60 6.68
N VAL A 373 6.61 -6.90 7.52
CA VAL A 373 5.48 -6.00 7.81
C VAL A 373 5.62 -5.34 9.19
N THR A 374 6.07 -6.06 10.21
CA THR A 374 6.37 -5.50 11.53
C THR A 374 7.72 -4.81 11.57
N SER A 375 8.68 -5.26 10.76
CA SER A 375 10.00 -4.64 10.63
C SER A 375 10.67 -5.05 9.31
N LYS A 376 11.65 -4.26 8.87
CA LYS A 376 12.49 -4.56 7.69
C LYS A 376 13.65 -5.52 7.99
N PHE A 377 13.79 -5.98 9.24
CA PHE A 377 14.99 -6.68 9.72
C PHE A 377 15.34 -7.91 8.86
N TRP A 378 14.36 -8.78 8.61
CA TRP A 378 14.57 -9.99 7.84
C TRP A 378 14.74 -9.73 6.33
N ASP A 379 14.16 -8.65 5.81
CA ASP A 379 14.45 -8.21 4.44
C ASP A 379 15.92 -7.81 4.26
N TYR A 380 16.52 -7.13 5.25
CA TYR A 380 17.96 -6.84 5.22
C TYR A 380 18.82 -8.10 5.34
N VAL A 381 18.45 -9.02 6.23
CA VAL A 381 19.18 -10.28 6.44
C VAL A 381 19.21 -11.13 5.16
N TRP A 382 18.10 -11.19 4.43
CA TRP A 382 17.96 -12.05 3.23
C TRP A 382 18.01 -11.30 1.90
N GLY A 383 18.32 -10.01 1.90
CA GLY A 383 18.47 -9.21 0.69
C GLY A 383 17.17 -9.07 -0.12
N THR A 384 16.02 -8.99 0.55
CA THR A 384 14.70 -8.73 -0.07
C THR A 384 14.17 -7.35 0.26
N GLN A 385 15.07 -6.41 0.55
CA GLN A 385 14.71 -5.02 0.81
C GLN A 385 14.03 -4.40 -0.43
N LEU A 386 12.95 -3.66 -0.21
CA LEU A 386 12.27 -2.97 -1.30
C LEU A 386 13.14 -1.80 -1.80
N GLU A 387 13.51 -1.85 -3.07
CA GLU A 387 14.19 -0.76 -3.75
C GLU A 387 13.15 0.19 -4.34
N TYR A 388 13.15 1.45 -3.95
CA TYR A 388 12.24 2.45 -4.51
C TYR A 388 12.69 2.82 -5.92
N THR A 389 11.91 2.39 -6.91
CA THR A 389 12.14 2.64 -8.32
C THR A 389 11.20 3.74 -8.79
N LYS A 390 11.61 4.50 -9.80
CA LYS A 390 10.73 5.47 -10.45
C LYS A 390 9.79 4.69 -11.39
N PRO A 391 8.49 5.01 -11.45
CA PRO A 391 7.59 4.35 -12.38
C PRO A 391 8.02 4.65 -13.81
N VAL A 392 7.82 3.69 -14.72
CA VAL A 392 8.28 3.81 -16.11
C VAL A 392 7.17 4.49 -16.93
N LYS A 393 7.53 5.41 -17.83
CA LYS A 393 6.55 5.96 -18.78
C LYS A 393 5.94 4.81 -19.58
N ALA A 394 4.61 4.71 -19.59
CA ALA A 394 3.94 3.72 -20.43
C ALA A 394 4.42 3.90 -21.87
N SER A 395 5.07 2.89 -22.43
CA SER A 395 5.43 2.85 -23.85
C SER A 395 4.15 2.87 -24.67
N GLN A 396 4.07 3.81 -25.61
CA GLN A 396 2.94 4.07 -26.50
C GLN A 396 2.52 2.86 -27.34
#